data_AF-A0A069I1E9-F1
#
_entry.id   AF-A0A069I1E9-F1
#
_cell.length_a   1.000
_cell.length_b   1.000
_cell.length_c   1.000
_cell.angle_alpha   90.00
_cell.angle_beta   90.00
_cell.angle_gamma   90.00
#
_symmetry.space_group_name_H-M   'P 1'
#
loop_
_entity.id
_entity.type
_entity.pdbx_description
1 polymer ?
#
loop_
_entity_poly.entity_id
_entity_poly.type
_entity_poly.pdbx_seq_one_letter_code
_entity_poly.pdbx_strand_id
1 'polypeptide(L)' 'MRVTIRTITIPGSQGRAALHQAVVYATTEQEATPLMTSDWSQREPEVFMAAQTWARRNTYIVSNPRTGAYYGSPAAR' A
#
# COMPACT_ATOMS: atom_id res chain seq x y z
N MET A 1 5.19 -16.45 5.47
CA MET A 1 4.39 -15.60 6.38
C MET A 1 3.47 -14.70 5.57
N ARG A 2 2.23 -14.48 6.02
CA ARG A 2 1.23 -13.66 5.32
C ARG A 2 1.21 -12.24 5.87
N VAL A 3 1.09 -11.26 4.98
CA VAL A 3 1.04 -9.85 5.33
C VAL A 3 -0.15 -9.16 4.69
N THR A 4 -0.65 -8.12 5.34
CA THR A 4 -1.75 -7.28 4.87
C THR A 4 -1.24 -5.87 4.68
N ILE A 5 -1.49 -5.28 3.51
CA ILE A 5 -1.13 -3.89 3.22
C ILE A 5 -2.33 -3.01 3.51
N ARG A 6 -2.18 -2.01 4.38
CA ARG A 6 -3.20 -0.98 4.63
C ARG A 6 -2.69 0.35 4.13
N THR A 7 -3.55 1.10 3.46
CA THR A 7 -3.23 2.48 3.05
C THR A 7 -3.86 3.44 4.04
N ILE A 8 -3.04 4.30 4.65
CA ILE A 8 -3.47 5.44 5.44
C ILE A 8 -3.54 6.64 4.50
N THR A 9 -4.63 7.40 4.56
CA THR A 9 -4.80 8.62 3.77
C THR A 9 -5.02 9.79 4.70
N ILE A 10 -4.16 10.79 4.59
CA ILE A 10 -4.41 12.13 5.12
C ILE A 10 -5.15 12.89 4.02
N PRO A 11 -6.44 13.22 4.22
CA PRO A 11 -7.20 13.93 3.21
C PRO A 11 -6.57 15.29 2.95
N GLY A 12 -6.57 15.68 1.67
CA GLY A 12 -6.17 17.01 1.24
C GLY A 12 -7.18 18.08 1.69
N SER A 13 -6.75 19.34 1.64
CA SER A 13 -7.61 20.51 1.85
C SER A 13 -7.57 21.42 0.62
N GLN A 14 -8.33 22.53 0.60
CA GLN A 14 -8.22 23.51 -0.49
C GLN A 14 -6.76 23.98 -0.61
N GLY A 15 -6.10 23.63 -1.72
CA GLY A 15 -4.69 23.94 -2.00
C GLY A 15 -3.66 22.87 -1.60
N ARG A 16 -4.08 21.75 -0.98
CA ARG A 16 -3.16 20.66 -0.60
C ARG A 16 -3.68 19.31 -1.10
N ALA A 17 -2.87 18.62 -1.90
CA ALA A 17 -3.18 17.26 -2.32
C ALA A 17 -3.26 16.30 -1.12
N ALA A 18 -4.08 15.26 -1.23
CA ALA A 18 -4.11 14.19 -0.25
C ALA A 18 -2.75 13.50 -0.18
N LEU A 19 -2.37 13.03 1.01
CA LEU A 19 -1.17 12.23 1.20
C LEU A 19 -1.58 10.82 1.60
N HIS A 20 -0.93 9.85 0.98
CA HIS A 20 -1.15 8.44 1.17
C HIS A 20 0.13 7.79 1.65
N GLN A 21 0.00 6.79 2.50
CA GLN A 21 1.09 5.97 3.00
C GLN A 21 0.61 4.53 3.08
N ALA A 22 1.43 3.59 2.65
CA ALA A 22 1.15 2.17 2.77
C ALA A 22 1.89 1.60 3.97
N VAL A 23 1.22 0.74 4.72
CA VAL A 23 1.75 0.08 5.91
C VAL A 23 1.49 -1.41 5.81
N VAL A 24 2.52 -2.21 6.07
CA VAL A 24 2.48 -3.67 5.97
C VAL A 24 2.42 -4.27 7.37
N TYR A 25 1.39 -5.06 7.63
CA TYR A 25 1.17 -5.75 8.90
C TYR A 25 1.26 -7.26 8.71
N ALA A 26 1.69 -7.99 9.73
CA ALA A 26 1.48 -9.43 9.78
C ALA A 26 -0.04 -9.71 9.79
N THR A 27 -0.54 -10.58 8.90
CA THR A 27 -1.99 -10.85 8.80
C THR A 27 -2.55 -11.51 10.07
N THR A 28 -1.70 -12.15 10.88
CA THR A 28 -2.09 -12.98 12.01
C THR A 28 -2.34 -12.22 13.31
N GLU A 29 -1.96 -10.94 13.39
CA GLU A 29 -2.02 -10.18 14.64
C GLU A 29 -2.86 -8.91 14.45
N GLN A 30 -3.91 -8.79 15.27
CA GLN A 30 -4.89 -7.71 15.18
C GLN A 30 -4.30 -6.35 15.64
N GLU A 31 -3.15 -6.35 16.29
CA GLU A 31 -2.39 -5.18 16.78
C GLU A 31 -0.87 -5.31 16.53
N ALA A 32 -0.48 -5.96 15.43
CA ALA A 32 0.94 -6.11 15.09
C ALA A 32 1.63 -4.76 14.85
N THR A 33 2.88 -4.65 15.30
CA THR A 33 3.77 -3.59 14.84
C THR A 33 3.93 -3.66 13.32
N PRO A 34 3.93 -2.51 12.63
CA PRO A 34 4.10 -2.48 11.19
C PRO A 34 5.49 -3.01 10.83
N LEU A 35 5.53 -3.98 9.93
CA LEU A 35 6.78 -4.57 9.42
C LEU A 35 7.48 -3.62 8.45
N MET A 36 6.69 -2.81 7.75
CA MET A 36 7.16 -1.80 6.83
C MET A 36 6.15 -0.68 6.72
N THR A 37 6.66 0.53 6.59
CA THR A 37 5.90 1.74 6.34
C THR A 37 6.54 2.43 5.14
N SER A 38 5.76 2.78 4.12
CA SER A 38 6.25 3.55 2.98
C SER A 38 6.43 5.02 3.34
N ASP A 39 7.15 5.76 2.51
CA ASP A 39 7.08 7.22 2.54
C ASP A 39 5.67 7.70 2.18
N TRP A 40 5.36 8.94 2.58
CA TRP A 40 4.14 9.63 2.16
C TRP A 40 4.26 10.05 0.69
N SER A 41 3.23 9.76 -0.11
CA SER A 41 3.12 10.25 -1.48
C SER A 41 1.72 10.80 -1.75
N GLN A 42 1.59 11.67 -2.74
CA GLN A 42 0.30 12.14 -3.24
C GLN A 42 -0.42 11.08 -4.09
N ARG A 43 0.26 10.00 -4.45
CA ARG A 43 -0.27 8.92 -5.28
C ARG A 43 -0.39 7.64 -4.46
N GLU A 44 -1.62 7.31 -4.12
CA GLU A 44 -1.95 6.06 -3.43
C GLU A 44 -1.42 4.79 -4.14
N PRO A 45 -1.45 4.69 -5.48
CA PRO A 45 -0.90 3.53 -6.18
C PRO A 45 0.61 3.36 -5.97
N GLU A 46 1.37 4.46 -5.90
CA GLU A 46 2.83 4.40 -5.76
C GLU A 46 3.23 3.83 -4.40
N VAL A 47 2.57 4.28 -3.32
CA VAL A 47 2.85 3.76 -1.97
C VAL A 47 2.43 2.30 -1.83
N PHE A 48 1.29 1.91 -2.42
CA PHE A 48 0.84 0.53 -2.38
C PHE A 48 1.78 -0.40 -3.15
N MET A 49 2.24 0.02 -4.34
CA MET A 49 3.21 -0.73 -5.14
C MET A 49 4.57 -0.84 -4.44
N ALA A 50 5.01 0.21 -3.73
CA ALA A 50 6.23 0.15 -2.93
C ALA A 50 6.12 -0.91 -1.82
N ALA A 51 5.02 -0.92 -1.07
CA ALA A 51 4.74 -1.92 -0.04
C ALA A 51 4.63 -3.35 -0.60
N GLN A 52 3.98 -3.51 -1.75
CA GLN A 52 3.86 -4.82 -2.42
C GLN A 52 5.22 -5.32 -2.93
N THR A 53 6.05 -4.42 -3.47
CA THR A 53 7.40 -4.74 -3.93
C THR A 53 8.29 -5.15 -2.75
N TRP A 54 8.21 -4.42 -1.63
CA TRP A 54 8.90 -4.78 -0.40
C TRP A 54 8.47 -6.17 0.10
N ALA A 55 7.17 -6.44 0.14
CA ALA A 55 6.64 -7.73 0.58
C ALA A 55 7.15 -8.88 -0.31
N ARG A 56 7.14 -8.70 -1.63
CA ARG A 56 7.68 -9.68 -2.59
C ARG A 56 9.18 -9.89 -2.41
N ARG A 57 9.97 -8.83 -2.24
CA ARG A 57 11.42 -8.90 -2.01
C ARG A 57 11.77 -9.68 -0.75
N ASN A 58 10.95 -9.59 0.28
CA ASN A 58 11.13 -10.31 1.54
C ASN A 58 10.38 -11.65 1.59
N THR A 59 9.92 -12.18 0.45
CA THR A 59 9.21 -13.47 0.35
C THR A 59 7.93 -13.57 1.21
N TYR A 60 7.29 -12.43 1.51
CA TYR A 60 5.99 -12.39 2.15
C TYR A 60 4.86 -12.60 1.14
N ILE A 61 3.80 -13.28 1.58
CA ILE A 61 2.59 -13.48 0.78
C ILE A 61 1.59 -12.37 1.18
N VAL A 62 1.27 -11.49 0.25
CA VAL A 62 0.27 -10.43 0.48
C VAL A 62 -1.13 -11.03 0.44
N SER A 63 -1.90 -10.89 1.52
CA SER A 63 -3.26 -11.42 1.65
C SER A 63 -4.30 -10.61 0.88
N ASN A 64 -4.03 -9.33 0.64
CA ASN A 64 -4.89 -8.41 -0.12
C ASN A 64 -4.15 -7.78 -1.31
N PRO A 65 -3.70 -8.57 -2.30
CA PRO A 65 -2.99 -8.02 -3.44
C PRO A 65 -3.95 -7.19 -4.28
N ARG A 66 -3.78 -5.85 -4.31
CA ARG A 66 -4.40 -5.02 -5.34
C ARG A 66 -3.61 -5.22 -6.63
N THR A 67 -4.28 -5.70 -7.67
CA THR A 67 -3.70 -5.81 -9.01
C THR A 67 -3.84 -4.48 -9.72
N GLY A 68 -2.99 -4.22 -10.73
CA GLY A 68 -2.98 -2.95 -11.49
C GLY A 68 -4.34 -2.56 -12.12
N ALA A 69 -5.32 -3.47 -12.15
CA ALA A 69 -6.70 -3.14 -12.53
C ALA A 69 -7.37 -2.15 -11.58
N TYR A 70 -7.05 -2.20 -10.28
CA TYR A 70 -7.64 -1.30 -9.26
C TYR A 70 -7.13 0.16 -9.38
N TYR A 71 -6.02 0.36 -10.11
CA TYR A 71 -5.31 1.64 -10.20
C TYR A 71 -5.24 2.22 -11.61
N GLY A 72 -6.03 1.68 -12.53
CA GLY A 72 -6.00 2.08 -13.92
C GLY A 72 -4.75 1.54 -14.61
N SER A 73 -4.83 0.29 -15.07
CA SER A 73 -4.19 0.01 -16.35
C SER A 73 -4.90 0.91 -17.38
N PRO A 74 -4.20 1.71 -18.21
CA PRO A 74 -4.83 2.13 -19.44
C PRO A 74 -5.17 0.82 -20.14
N ALA A 75 -6.47 0.51 -20.26
CA ALA A 75 -6.92 -0.54 -21.13
C ALA A 75 -6.43 -0.12 -22.52
N ALA A 76 -5.32 -0.72 -22.96
CA ALA A 76 -4.81 -0.53 -24.30
C ALA A 76 -5.93 -0.96 -25.25
N ARG A 77 -6.49 0.01 -25.97
CA ARG A 77 -7.37 -0.21 -27.09
C ARG A 77 -6.94 0.73 -28.21
#